data_AF-A0A2W5XZZ4-F1
#
_entry.id   AF-A0A2W5XZZ4-F1
#
_cell.length_a   1.000
_cell.length_b   1.000
_cell.length_c   1.000
_cell.angle_alpha   90.00
_cell.angle_beta   90.00
_cell.angle_gamma   90.00
#
_symmetry.space_group_name_H-M   'P 1'
#
loop_
_entity.id
_entity.type
_entity.pdbx_description
1 polymer ?
#
loop_
_entity_poly.entity_id
_entity_poly.type
_entity_poly.pdbx_seq_one_letter_code
_entity_poly.pdbx_strand_id
1 'polypeptide(L)'
;MSLAFLSVFMFAFFADANMSLAETAVPGHAVLARPDGAALIIWDASRVVAMVVRSTMSDRAANHLLELDSIKVLARMLPLIDSRASSATVRVVYSLTGAVSPVYGTVTFAGVEHYSALTADAKSLANWKKMHTPESIFPWFRYIVLGKLPPRTAGTAFPSH
;
A
#
# COMPACT_ATOMS: atom_id res chain seq x y z
N MET A 1 52.42 10.41 -47.31
CA MET A 1 51.01 10.05 -47.09
C MET A 1 50.86 9.73 -45.61
N SER A 2 50.18 10.61 -44.86
CA SER A 2 50.13 10.58 -43.39
C SER A 2 48.86 9.85 -42.93
N LEU A 3 49.02 8.76 -42.18
CA LEU A 3 47.92 8.02 -41.55
C LEU A 3 47.51 8.76 -40.26
N ALA A 4 46.30 9.30 -40.26
CA ALA A 4 45.73 10.00 -39.12
C ALA A 4 45.37 9.00 -38.01
N PHE A 5 45.87 9.31 -36.82
CA PHE A 5 45.71 8.56 -35.58
C PHE A 5 44.27 8.62 -35.05
N LEU A 6 43.86 7.46 -34.57
CA LEU A 6 42.68 7.16 -33.75
C LEU A 6 42.70 8.01 -32.46
N SER A 7 41.63 8.77 -32.19
CA SER A 7 41.35 9.32 -30.85
C SER A 7 39.89 9.06 -30.50
N VAL A 8 39.70 7.99 -29.72
CA VAL A 8 38.48 7.63 -29.01
C VAL A 8 38.29 8.64 -27.88
N PHE A 9 37.28 9.50 -27.97
CA PHE A 9 36.86 10.32 -26.83
C PHE A 9 35.93 9.49 -25.93
N MET A 10 36.50 9.08 -24.80
CA MET A 10 35.85 8.47 -23.65
C MET A 10 34.90 9.46 -22.96
N PHE A 11 33.74 8.93 -22.56
CA PHE A 11 32.99 9.19 -21.32
C PHE A 11 32.56 10.63 -20.99
N ALA A 12 31.23 10.83 -21.04
CA ALA A 12 30.52 11.58 -20.02
C ALA A 12 29.02 11.21 -20.06
N PHE A 13 28.50 10.72 -18.91
CA PHE A 13 27.13 10.85 -18.40
C PHE A 13 25.97 10.52 -19.38
N PHE A 14 25.17 9.48 -19.16
CA PHE A 14 24.22 9.42 -18.05
C PHE A 14 24.24 8.04 -17.37
N ALA A 15 24.50 8.07 -16.06
CA ALA A 15 23.92 7.09 -15.16
C ALA A 15 22.42 7.37 -15.13
N ASP A 16 21.68 6.80 -16.08
CA ASP A 16 20.24 6.68 -15.89
C ASP A 16 20.04 5.52 -14.94
N ALA A 17 19.55 5.89 -13.76
CA ALA A 17 19.28 4.97 -12.69
C ALA A 17 18.43 3.84 -13.24
N ASN A 18 18.79 2.61 -12.89
CA ASN A 18 17.92 1.46 -12.97
C ASN A 18 16.66 1.72 -12.12
N MET A 19 15.75 2.54 -12.61
CA MET A 19 14.36 2.62 -12.19
C MET A 19 13.61 1.52 -12.93
N SER A 20 14.15 0.30 -12.85
CA SER A 20 13.51 -0.90 -13.37
C SER A 20 12.95 -1.68 -12.19
N LEU A 21 11.65 -1.98 -12.28
CA LEU A 21 10.91 -2.92 -11.43
C LEU A 21 10.76 -2.56 -9.94
N ALA A 22 9.81 -1.67 -9.62
CA ALA A 22 9.09 -1.76 -8.34
C ALA A 22 7.64 -1.27 -8.39
N GLU A 23 7.06 -1.04 -9.58
CA GLU A 23 5.73 -0.43 -9.70
C GLU A 23 4.56 -1.41 -9.51
N THR A 24 4.84 -2.71 -9.35
CA THR A 24 3.82 -3.79 -9.30
C THR A 24 3.87 -4.66 -8.04
N ALA A 25 4.64 -4.28 -7.02
CA ALA A 25 4.63 -5.00 -5.75
C ALA A 25 3.50 -4.49 -4.86
N VAL A 26 2.44 -5.28 -4.68
CA VAL A 26 1.39 -4.97 -3.69
C VAL A 26 2.00 -4.84 -2.30
N PRO A 27 1.82 -3.70 -1.60
CA PRO A 27 2.56 -3.41 -0.38
C PRO A 27 1.97 -4.14 0.82
N GLY A 28 2.41 -5.37 1.07
CA GLY A 28 2.06 -6.12 2.28
C GLY A 28 1.26 -7.39 2.05
N HIS A 29 0.78 -7.99 3.14
CA HIS A 29 0.02 -9.23 3.12
C HIS A 29 -1.48 -8.93 3.06
N ALA A 30 -2.21 -9.64 2.20
CA ALA A 30 -3.65 -9.52 2.06
C ALA A 30 -4.29 -10.91 2.06
N VAL A 31 -5.41 -11.05 2.79
CA VAL A 31 -6.15 -12.31 2.93
C VAL A 31 -7.59 -12.10 2.47
N LEU A 32 -8.09 -13.00 1.62
CA LEU A 32 -9.51 -13.06 1.26
C LEU A 32 -10.25 -13.95 2.27
N ALA A 33 -11.12 -13.34 3.08
CA ALA A 33 -11.84 -14.04 4.16
C ALA A 33 -13.21 -14.58 3.73
N ARG A 34 -13.85 -13.94 2.75
CA ARG A 34 -15.12 -14.36 2.14
C ARG A 34 -15.02 -14.18 0.64
N PRO A 35 -14.98 -15.26 -0.17
CA PRO A 35 -14.88 -15.14 -1.62
C PRO A 35 -16.24 -14.94 -2.30
N ASP A 36 -17.35 -15.28 -1.64
CA ASP A 36 -18.72 -15.24 -2.12
C ASP A 36 -19.59 -14.18 -1.40
N GLY A 37 -20.68 -13.74 -2.05
CA GLY A 37 -21.56 -12.70 -1.51
C GLY A 37 -20.85 -11.35 -1.36
N ALA A 38 -20.68 -10.85 -0.14
CA ALA A 38 -19.93 -9.63 0.14
C ALA A 38 -18.46 -9.98 0.43
N ALA A 39 -17.64 -9.94 -0.61
CA ALA A 39 -16.25 -10.36 -0.50
C ALA A 39 -15.45 -9.42 0.43
N LEU A 40 -14.64 -10.01 1.31
CA LEU A 40 -13.85 -9.25 2.29
C LEU A 40 -12.37 -9.59 2.13
N ILE A 41 -11.58 -8.58 1.82
CA ILE A 41 -10.12 -8.62 1.78
C ILE A 41 -9.61 -7.88 3.01
N ILE A 42 -8.77 -8.53 3.81
CA ILE A 42 -8.09 -7.90 4.95
C ILE A 42 -6.65 -7.65 4.53
N TRP A 43 -6.23 -6.39 4.49
CA TRP A 43 -4.89 -5.99 4.11
C TRP A 43 -4.13 -5.45 5.31
N ASP A 44 -3.00 -6.09 5.63
CA ASP A 44 -2.04 -5.60 6.63
C ASP A 44 -1.16 -4.49 6.02
N ALA A 45 -1.52 -3.25 6.35
CA ALA A 45 -0.83 -2.04 5.95
C ALA A 45 0.23 -1.58 6.97
N SER A 46 0.60 -2.39 7.97
CA SER A 46 1.53 -1.98 9.04
C SER A 46 2.84 -1.39 8.51
N ARG A 47 3.41 -1.95 7.43
CA ARG A 47 4.63 -1.41 6.79
C ARG A 47 4.41 -0.04 6.15
N VAL A 48 3.27 0.15 5.49
CA VAL A 48 2.91 1.42 4.84
C VAL A 48 2.66 2.50 5.90
N VAL A 49 1.93 2.15 6.97
CA VAL A 49 1.69 3.05 8.10
C VAL A 49 3.00 3.43 8.79
N ALA A 50 3.91 2.49 9.02
CA ALA A 50 5.23 2.79 9.59
C ALA A 50 6.04 3.78 8.72
N MET A 51 5.98 3.63 7.39
CA MET A 51 6.60 4.57 6.46
C MET A 51 5.94 5.96 6.51
N VAL A 52 4.60 6.02 6.55
CA VAL A 52 3.84 7.27 6.69
C VAL A 52 4.25 8.03 7.96
N VAL A 53 4.39 7.31 9.08
CA VAL A 53 4.83 7.89 10.36
C VAL A 53 6.28 8.37 10.26
N ARG A 54 7.19 7.52 9.77
CA ARG A 54 8.63 7.85 9.64
C ARG A 54 8.88 9.04 8.72
N SER A 55 8.12 9.16 7.63
CA SER A 55 8.24 10.26 6.68
C SER A 55 7.48 11.52 7.08
N THR A 56 6.81 11.51 8.24
CA THR A 56 5.98 12.63 8.73
C THR A 56 4.94 13.09 7.70
N MET A 57 4.43 12.15 6.89
CA MET A 57 3.52 12.44 5.80
C MET A 57 2.22 13.07 6.33
N SER A 58 1.69 14.09 5.63
CA SER A 58 0.43 14.73 6.03
C SER A 58 -0.73 13.73 5.99
N ASP A 59 -1.78 13.93 6.81
CA ASP A 59 -2.96 13.05 6.83
C ASP A 59 -3.59 12.90 5.45
N ARG A 60 -3.66 13.98 4.69
CA ARG A 60 -4.21 13.97 3.32
C ARG A 60 -3.38 13.09 2.40
N ALA A 61 -2.06 13.26 2.40
CA ALA A 61 -1.16 12.47 1.55
C ALA A 61 -1.15 11.00 1.98
N ALA A 62 -1.16 10.71 3.28
CA ALA A 62 -1.22 9.36 3.82
C ALA A 62 -2.52 8.65 3.44
N ASN A 63 -3.66 9.34 3.56
CA ASN A 63 -4.94 8.82 3.14
C ASN A 63 -5.00 8.51 1.65
N HIS A 64 -4.48 9.41 0.83
CA HIS A 64 -4.42 9.21 -0.61
C HIS A 64 -3.52 8.02 -0.98
N LEU A 65 -2.36 7.87 -0.33
CA LEU A 65 -1.47 6.72 -0.52
C LEU A 65 -2.18 5.41 -0.16
N LEU A 66 -2.80 5.34 1.01
CA LEU A 66 -3.49 4.13 1.49
C LEU A 66 -4.69 3.78 0.61
N GLU A 67 -5.40 4.77 0.09
CA GLU A 67 -6.46 4.58 -0.90
C GLU A 67 -5.89 3.95 -2.19
N LEU A 68 -4.85 4.52 -2.78
CA LEU A 68 -4.21 3.98 -3.99
C LEU A 68 -3.68 2.56 -3.79
N ASP A 69 -3.03 2.31 -2.67
CA ASP A 69 -2.51 0.98 -2.34
C ASP A 69 -3.63 -0.05 -2.10
N SER A 70 -4.74 0.37 -1.48
CA SER A 70 -5.91 -0.50 -1.33
C SER A 70 -6.54 -0.88 -2.68
N ILE A 71 -6.49 0.01 -3.68
CA ILE A 71 -6.94 -0.29 -5.04
C ILE A 71 -6.01 -1.32 -5.70
N LYS A 72 -4.68 -1.19 -5.53
CA LYS A 72 -3.72 -2.19 -6.02
C LYS A 72 -3.93 -3.56 -5.36
N VAL A 73 -4.20 -3.58 -4.05
CA VAL A 73 -4.56 -4.81 -3.33
C VAL A 73 -5.83 -5.42 -3.93
N LEU A 74 -6.88 -4.62 -4.13
CA LEU A 74 -8.12 -5.11 -4.72
C LEU A 74 -7.89 -5.67 -6.12
N ALA A 75 -7.12 -4.99 -6.98
CA ALA A 75 -6.77 -5.44 -8.33
C ALA A 75 -6.06 -6.80 -8.32
N ARG A 76 -5.09 -6.99 -7.42
CA ARG A 76 -4.38 -8.27 -7.25
C ARG A 76 -5.30 -9.40 -6.77
N MET A 77 -6.25 -9.09 -5.90
CA MET A 77 -7.16 -10.07 -5.31
C MET A 77 -8.38 -10.33 -6.20
N LEU A 78 -8.68 -9.45 -7.17
CA LEU A 78 -9.84 -9.51 -8.04
C LEU A 78 -10.04 -10.87 -8.75
N PRO A 79 -8.98 -11.56 -9.25
CA PRO A 79 -9.13 -12.88 -9.85
C PRO A 79 -9.59 -13.97 -8.87
N LEU A 80 -9.38 -13.78 -7.56
CA LEU A 80 -9.73 -14.73 -6.50
C LEU A 80 -11.17 -14.54 -5.98
N ILE A 81 -11.82 -13.43 -6.34
CA ILE A 81 -13.19 -13.12 -5.92
C ILE A 81 -14.18 -13.82 -6.87
N ASP A 82 -15.16 -14.54 -6.32
CA ASP A 82 -16.20 -15.21 -7.12
C ASP A 82 -16.93 -14.19 -8.02
N SER A 83 -17.32 -14.60 -9.22
CA SER A 83 -18.11 -13.76 -10.13
C SER A 83 -19.49 -13.41 -9.57
N ARG A 84 -19.99 -14.18 -8.60
CA ARG A 84 -21.27 -13.98 -7.90
C ARG A 84 -21.18 -13.02 -6.71
N ALA A 85 -20.01 -12.46 -6.41
CA ALA A 85 -19.86 -11.50 -5.33
C ALA A 85 -20.69 -10.23 -5.61
N SER A 86 -21.55 -9.84 -4.67
CA SER A 86 -22.36 -8.61 -4.70
C SER A 86 -21.54 -7.36 -4.43
N SER A 87 -20.39 -7.51 -3.76
CA SER A 87 -19.46 -6.43 -3.47
C SER A 87 -18.10 -7.00 -3.09
N ALA A 88 -17.08 -6.15 -3.06
CA ALA A 88 -15.79 -6.45 -2.48
C ALA A 88 -15.32 -5.28 -1.62
N THR A 89 -14.88 -5.57 -0.41
CA THR A 89 -14.33 -4.58 0.52
C THR A 89 -12.90 -4.92 0.86
N VAL A 90 -11.97 -4.00 0.62
CA VAL A 90 -10.63 -4.04 1.21
C VAL A 90 -10.68 -3.31 2.53
N ARG A 91 -10.48 -4.04 3.62
CA ARG A 91 -10.30 -3.50 4.96
C ARG A 91 -8.81 -3.31 5.21
N VAL A 92 -8.43 -2.06 5.40
CA VAL A 92 -7.06 -1.68 5.76
C VAL A 92 -6.91 -1.82 7.25
N VAL A 93 -6.00 -2.70 7.67
CA VAL A 93 -5.66 -2.90 9.08
C VAL A 93 -4.19 -2.63 9.31
N TYR A 94 -3.83 -2.20 10.50
CA TYR A 94 -2.44 -2.10 10.90
C TYR A 94 -2.29 -2.50 12.37
N SER A 95 -1.12 -3.02 12.71
CA SER A 95 -0.82 -3.37 14.09
C SER A 95 -0.43 -2.11 14.87
N LEU A 96 -1.13 -1.84 15.98
CA LEU A 96 -0.72 -0.84 16.94
C LEU A 96 0.55 -1.35 17.63
N THR A 97 1.67 -0.67 17.45
CA THR A 97 2.90 -0.94 18.19
C THR A 97 2.88 -0.07 19.44
N GLY A 98 2.60 -0.66 20.61
CA GLY A 98 2.22 0.12 21.80
C GLY A 98 3.31 0.33 22.85
N ALA A 99 4.37 -0.47 22.90
CA ALA A 99 5.49 -0.25 23.81
C ALA A 99 6.70 -1.07 23.37
N VAL A 100 7.90 -0.67 23.77
CA VAL A 100 9.03 -1.62 23.82
C VAL A 100 8.86 -2.41 25.12
N SER A 101 8.81 -3.74 25.06
CA SER A 101 8.80 -4.56 26.28
C SER A 101 10.07 -4.25 27.09
N PRO A 102 9.97 -3.77 28.34
CA PRO A 102 11.15 -3.48 29.15
C PRO A 102 11.97 -4.74 29.49
N VAL A 103 11.39 -5.93 29.32
CA VAL A 103 12.04 -7.22 29.57
C VAL A 103 12.81 -7.73 28.34
N TYR A 104 12.30 -7.48 27.13
CA TYR A 104 12.85 -8.06 25.89
C TYR A 104 13.40 -7.04 24.90
N GLY A 105 13.22 -5.73 25.13
CA GLY A 105 13.69 -4.67 24.22
C GLY A 105 13.00 -4.69 22.85
N THR A 106 11.93 -5.47 22.69
CA THR A 106 11.19 -5.65 21.43
C THR A 106 9.85 -4.94 21.47
N VAL A 107 9.45 -4.37 20.33
CA VAL A 107 8.15 -3.73 20.14
C VAL A 107 7.02 -4.73 20.39
N THR A 108 6.13 -4.45 21.35
CA THR A 108 4.94 -5.24 21.64
C THR A 108 3.75 -4.77 20.79
N PHE A 109 3.02 -5.74 20.23
CA PHE A 109 1.78 -5.50 19.49
C PHE A 109 0.65 -5.20 20.48
N ALA A 110 0.12 -3.98 20.48
CA ALA A 110 -1.00 -3.51 21.31
C ALA A 110 -2.36 -3.63 20.61
N GLY A 111 -2.49 -4.58 19.67
CA GLY A 111 -3.73 -4.87 18.93
C GLY A 111 -3.65 -4.54 17.45
N VAL A 112 -4.74 -4.81 16.73
CA VAL A 112 -4.92 -4.51 15.30
C VAL A 112 -6.01 -3.46 15.18
N GLU A 113 -5.73 -2.34 14.52
CA GLU A 113 -6.71 -1.28 14.28
C GLU A 113 -7.27 -1.37 12.85
N HIS A 114 -8.58 -1.20 12.73
CA HIS A 114 -9.27 -1.04 11.45
C HIS A 114 -9.21 0.42 11.03
N TYR A 115 -8.34 0.74 10.08
CA TYR A 115 -8.10 2.12 9.70
C TYR A 115 -9.10 2.65 8.68
N SER A 116 -9.28 1.93 7.57
CA SER A 116 -10.13 2.37 6.48
C SER A 116 -10.72 1.19 5.71
N ALA A 117 -11.70 1.50 4.86
CA ALA A 117 -12.35 0.53 3.99
C ALA A 117 -12.51 1.10 2.59
N LEU A 118 -12.04 0.36 1.59
CA LEU A 118 -12.34 0.58 0.18
C LEU A 118 -13.41 -0.41 -0.26
N THR A 119 -14.55 0.04 -0.77
CA THR A 119 -15.64 -0.85 -1.23
C THR A 119 -15.94 -0.65 -2.70
N ALA A 120 -16.06 -1.76 -3.43
CA ALA A 120 -16.53 -1.85 -4.80
C ALA A 120 -17.87 -2.59 -4.84
N ASP A 121 -18.85 -2.08 -5.59
CA ASP A 121 -20.10 -2.80 -5.83
C ASP A 121 -19.95 -3.86 -6.94
N ALA A 122 -20.94 -4.72 -7.10
CA ALA A 122 -20.93 -5.78 -8.11
C ALA A 122 -20.74 -5.25 -9.54
N LYS A 123 -21.34 -4.09 -9.86
CA LYS A 123 -21.28 -3.48 -11.20
C LYS A 123 -19.87 -2.97 -11.48
N SER A 124 -19.25 -2.29 -10.52
CA SER A 124 -17.86 -1.84 -10.59
C SER A 124 -16.91 -3.01 -10.75
N LEU A 125 -17.08 -4.09 -9.97
CA LEU A 125 -16.26 -5.30 -10.08
C LEU A 125 -16.40 -5.98 -11.43
N ALA A 126 -17.63 -6.13 -11.93
CA ALA A 126 -17.88 -6.73 -13.23
C ALA A 126 -17.29 -5.90 -14.37
N ASN A 127 -17.39 -4.57 -14.31
CA ASN A 127 -16.77 -3.68 -15.27
C ASN A 127 -15.25 -3.78 -15.22
N TRP A 128 -14.68 -3.84 -14.03
CA TRP A 128 -13.23 -3.92 -13.84
C TRP A 128 -12.65 -5.25 -14.34
N LYS A 129 -13.32 -6.37 -14.07
CA LYS A 129 -12.92 -7.69 -14.60
C LYS A 129 -12.94 -7.76 -16.14
N LYS A 130 -13.74 -6.93 -16.80
CA LYS A 130 -13.80 -6.84 -18.27
C LYS A 130 -12.66 -5.99 -18.85
N MET A 131 -12.01 -5.15 -18.05
CA MET A 131 -10.89 -4.34 -18.51
C MET A 131 -9.63 -5.18 -18.57
N HIS A 132 -8.88 -5.07 -19.67
CA HIS A 132 -7.62 -5.79 -19.86
C HIS A 132 -6.44 -5.18 -19.07
N THR A 133 -6.66 -4.03 -18.43
CA THR A 133 -5.70 -3.35 -17.54
C THR A 133 -6.29 -3.17 -16.14
N PRO A 134 -6.26 -4.22 -15.29
CA PRO A 134 -6.82 -4.15 -13.93
C PRO A 134 -6.11 -3.14 -13.02
N GLU A 135 -5.01 -2.52 -13.46
CA GLU A 135 -4.26 -1.53 -12.69
C GLU A 135 -4.80 -0.09 -12.83
N SER A 136 -5.72 0.15 -13.77
CA SER A 136 -6.29 1.49 -13.95
C SER A 136 -7.19 1.86 -12.77
N ILE A 137 -6.82 2.92 -12.05
CA ILE A 137 -7.54 3.47 -10.89
C ILE A 137 -8.81 4.17 -11.39
N PHE A 138 -9.98 3.60 -11.12
CA PHE A 138 -11.28 4.18 -11.51
C PHE A 138 -12.03 4.76 -10.31
N PRO A 139 -12.81 5.85 -10.49
CA PRO A 139 -13.50 6.56 -9.41
C PRO A 139 -14.75 5.83 -8.89
N TRP A 140 -14.87 4.52 -9.10
CA TRP A 140 -16.05 3.74 -8.72
C TRP A 140 -15.96 3.16 -7.31
N PHE A 141 -14.80 3.28 -6.67
CA PHE A 141 -14.59 2.78 -5.34
C PHE A 141 -14.98 3.81 -4.29
N ARG A 142 -15.59 3.34 -3.20
CA ARG A 142 -15.87 4.16 -2.03
C ARG A 142 -14.82 3.91 -0.97
N TYR A 143 -13.93 4.89 -0.75
CA TYR A 143 -12.97 4.87 0.34
C TYR A 143 -13.51 5.63 1.56
N ILE A 144 -13.48 5.00 2.73
CA ILE A 144 -13.93 5.58 4.00
C ILE A 144 -12.85 5.37 5.05
N VAL A 145 -12.47 6.45 5.75
CA VAL A 145 -11.60 6.38 6.93
C VAL A 145 -12.48 6.10 8.15
N LEU A 146 -12.13 5.06 8.91
CA LEU A 146 -12.87 4.56 10.06
C LEU A 146 -12.12 4.76 11.39
N GLY A 147 -10.79 4.80 11.33
CA GLY A 147 -9.91 4.96 12.48
C GLY A 147 -9.00 6.18 12.38
N LYS A 148 -7.93 6.21 13.18
CA LYS A 148 -6.92 7.26 13.15
C LYS A 148 -5.57 6.66 12.79
N LEU A 149 -4.70 7.45 12.15
CA LEU A 149 -3.30 7.06 11.97
C LEU A 149 -2.52 7.34 13.26
N PRO A 150 -1.42 6.60 13.50
CA PRO A 150 -0.55 6.89 14.63
C PRO A 150 -0.02 8.32 14.59
N PRO A 151 0.23 8.93 15.77
CA PRO A 151 0.81 10.27 15.84
C PRO A 151 2.20 10.29 15.18
N ARG A 152 2.51 11.40 14.49
CA ARG A 152 3.74 11.57 13.69
C ARG A 152 4.73 12.56 14.30
N THR A 153 4.61 12.86 15.59
CA THR A 153 5.42 13.88 16.26
C THR A 153 6.91 13.53 16.19
N ALA A 154 7.69 14.42 15.56
CA ALA A 154 9.14 14.42 15.69
C ALA A 154 9.48 14.82 17.13
N GLY A 155 10.01 13.87 17.92
CA GLY A 155 10.64 14.16 19.21
C GLY A 155 9.70 14.71 20.29
N THR A 156 9.08 13.82 21.05
CA THR A 156 9.11 13.96 22.51
C THR A 156 9.60 12.64 23.06
N ALA A 157 10.74 12.71 23.73
CA ALA A 157 11.29 11.60 24.48
C ALA A 157 10.19 11.00 25.35
N PHE A 158 10.12 9.68 25.38
CA PHE A 158 9.45 8.99 26.48
C PHE A 158 10.01 9.56 27.80
N PRO A 159 9.19 10.11 28.71
CA PRO A 159 9.65 10.35 30.05
C PRO A 159 10.01 8.98 30.64
N SER A 160 11.28 8.82 30.96
CA SER A 160 11.75 7.74 31.82
C SER A 160 11.14 7.99 33.20
N HIS A 161 10.26 7.08 33.62
CA HIS A 161 9.87 6.92 35.01
C HIS A 161 10.53 5.65 35.53
#